data_AF-A0A9N7N885-F1
#
_entry.id   AF-A0A9N7N885-F1
#
_cell.length_a   1.000
_cell.length_b   1.000
_cell.length_c   1.000
_cell.angle_alpha   90.00
_cell.angle_beta   90.00
_cell.angle_gamma   90.00
#
_symmetry.space_group_name_H-M   'P 1'
#
loop_
_entity.id
_entity.type
_entity.pdbx_description
1 polymer ?
#
loop_
_entity_poly.entity_id
_entity_poly.type
_entity_poly.pdbx_seq_one_letter_code
_entity_poly.pdbx_strand_id
1 'polypeptide(L)'
;MVIPHLTENYGASRDPPEKQAPMCTVHSFPHNIDHCLTWARSEFEGLLEKTPAEVNAFLSNPGEYASAMRKAGDAQARDNLERVIDCLDKERCESFQNCITWARLKFEDYFANRVKQLTFTFPEDAATSTGAPFWSAPKRFPHPLQFSNTDPSHLHFVMAASILRAETFDIPIPDWAMNPKKLAEAVDNIIVPDFQPKKDVKIVTDEKATSLAAASLDDAAVIDELITKLEKCRATMPAKFRMKTIQFEKDDDTNYHMDLIAALANMRARNYSIPEVDKLKAKFIAGRIIPAIATSTAMATGLVCLELYKAISGVHKLEDYRNTFANLALPLFSMAEPVPPKVVKHRDMRWTVWDRWIIKGDPTLREFLRWLSDKGLNAYSISFGSCLLYNSMFPRHKERMDRKVAELARDVAKVDLPPGRNHLDVVVACEDDEDNDVDIPQISVYFR
;
A
#
# COMPACT_ATOMS: atom_id res chain seq x y z
N MET A 1 -4.10 -1.20 -29.13
CA MET A 1 -4.88 -0.30 -29.99
C MET A 1 -6.31 -0.34 -29.55
N VAL A 2 -6.92 0.81 -29.32
CA VAL A 2 -8.27 0.94 -28.77
C VAL A 2 -9.07 1.88 -29.66
N ILE A 3 -9.99 1.34 -30.47
CA ILE A 3 -10.86 2.10 -31.38
C ILE A 3 -12.32 1.89 -30.97
N PRO A 4 -13.07 2.97 -30.68
CA PRO A 4 -14.48 2.88 -30.31
C PRO A 4 -15.31 2.06 -31.28
N HIS A 5 -16.19 1.22 -30.74
CA HIS A 5 -17.09 0.32 -31.47
C HIS A 5 -16.40 -0.72 -32.39
N LEU A 6 -15.07 -0.83 -32.38
CA LEU A 6 -14.32 -1.75 -33.25
C LEU A 6 -13.45 -2.74 -32.48
N THR A 7 -12.75 -2.30 -31.42
CA THR A 7 -11.85 -3.16 -30.61
C THR A 7 -12.34 -3.27 -29.18
N GLU A 8 -11.78 -4.16 -28.37
CA GLU A 8 -11.94 -4.09 -26.92
C GLU A 8 -11.35 -2.79 -26.33
N ASN A 9 -11.74 -2.46 -25.09
CA ASN A 9 -11.09 -1.40 -24.33
C ASN A 9 -9.86 -1.96 -23.59
N TYR A 10 -8.98 -1.08 -23.09
CA TYR A 10 -7.76 -1.51 -22.39
C TYR A 10 -8.05 -2.42 -21.19
N GLY A 11 -9.11 -2.12 -20.42
CA GLY A 11 -9.46 -2.85 -19.22
C GLY A 11 -10.14 -4.21 -19.43
N ALA A 12 -10.41 -4.62 -20.67
CA ALA A 12 -10.97 -5.94 -20.99
C ALA A 12 -9.95 -7.06 -20.75
N SER A 13 -8.66 -6.74 -20.94
CA SER A 13 -7.54 -7.62 -20.66
C SER A 13 -6.94 -7.31 -19.28
N ARG A 14 -6.55 -8.35 -18.53
CA ARG A 14 -5.93 -8.20 -17.20
C ARG A 14 -4.44 -8.44 -17.30
N ASP A 15 -3.65 -7.42 -16.98
CA ASP A 15 -2.22 -7.56 -16.76
C ASP A 15 -1.96 -8.40 -15.49
N PRO A 16 -0.89 -9.22 -15.45
CA PRO A 16 -0.51 -9.93 -14.25
C PRO A 16 -0.31 -8.96 -13.08
N PRO A 17 -0.93 -9.21 -11.91
CA PRO A 17 -0.73 -8.35 -10.75
C PRO A 17 0.72 -8.44 -10.26
N GLU A 18 1.22 -7.37 -9.64
CA GLU A 18 2.50 -7.41 -8.94
C GLU A 18 2.47 -8.50 -7.85
N LYS A 19 3.46 -9.38 -7.87
CA LYS A 19 3.60 -10.41 -6.82
C LYS A 19 4.06 -9.73 -5.54
N GLN A 20 3.23 -9.80 -4.50
CA GLN A 20 3.59 -9.38 -3.15
C GLN A 20 4.00 -10.59 -2.31
N ALA A 21 5.09 -10.47 -1.58
CA ALA A 21 5.53 -11.52 -0.66
C ALA A 21 4.58 -11.60 0.55
N PRO A 22 4.29 -12.81 1.09
CA PRO A 22 3.49 -12.96 2.30
C PRO A 22 4.08 -12.18 3.49
N MET A 23 3.21 -11.68 4.37
CA MET A 23 3.64 -10.89 5.54
C MET A 23 4.60 -11.67 6.44
N CYS A 24 4.36 -12.97 6.67
CA CYS A 24 5.27 -13.79 7.48
C CYS A 24 6.65 -13.96 6.82
N THR A 25 6.73 -14.00 5.49
CA THR A 25 7.99 -14.06 4.74
C THR A 25 8.76 -12.75 4.90
N VAL A 26 8.08 -11.60 4.78
CA VAL A 26 8.71 -10.29 4.96
C VAL A 26 9.17 -10.09 6.39
N HIS A 27 8.35 -10.43 7.39
CA HIS A 27 8.60 -10.12 8.80
C HIS A 27 9.43 -11.17 9.56
N SER A 28 9.37 -12.46 9.21
CA SER A 28 9.98 -13.54 9.99
C SER A 28 10.88 -14.48 9.19
N PHE A 29 10.60 -14.70 7.89
CA PHE A 29 11.27 -15.75 7.10
C PHE A 29 11.73 -15.26 5.72
N PRO A 30 12.57 -14.20 5.63
CA PRO A 30 13.12 -13.78 4.35
C PRO A 30 14.05 -14.85 3.78
N HIS A 31 14.10 -14.97 2.45
CA HIS A 31 14.98 -15.94 1.78
C HIS A 31 15.63 -15.38 0.50
N ASN A 32 15.36 -14.11 0.17
CA ASN A 32 16.01 -13.35 -0.90
C ASN A 32 16.14 -11.89 -0.45
N ILE A 33 16.90 -11.10 -1.22
CA ILE A 33 17.14 -9.69 -0.88
C ILE A 33 15.89 -8.81 -1.05
N ASP A 34 15.00 -9.13 -1.99
CA ASP A 34 13.75 -8.41 -2.21
C ASP A 34 12.86 -8.41 -0.95
N HIS A 35 12.82 -9.53 -0.22
CA HIS A 35 12.11 -9.63 1.06
C HIS A 35 12.74 -8.75 2.14
N CYS A 36 14.08 -8.75 2.23
CA CYS A 36 14.82 -7.89 3.16
C CYS A 36 14.62 -6.39 2.83
N LEU A 37 14.63 -6.02 1.55
CA LEU A 37 14.43 -4.64 1.10
C LEU A 37 12.98 -4.18 1.29
N THR A 38 12.00 -5.06 1.05
CA THR A 38 10.59 -4.78 1.34
C THR A 38 10.39 -4.51 2.83
N TRP A 39 10.99 -5.34 3.69
CA TRP A 39 10.98 -5.11 5.13
C TRP A 39 11.68 -3.79 5.50
N ALA A 40 12.90 -3.56 5.00
CA ALA A 40 13.67 -2.36 5.30
C ALA A 40 12.95 -1.07 4.89
N ARG A 41 12.26 -1.09 3.74
CA ARG A 41 11.42 0.01 3.27
C ARG A 41 10.26 0.27 4.23
N SER A 42 9.59 -0.79 4.69
CA SER A 42 8.50 -0.67 5.67
C SER A 42 8.97 -0.13 7.02
N GLU A 43 10.14 -0.57 7.51
CA GLU A 43 10.73 -0.03 8.75
C GLU A 43 11.15 1.42 8.60
N PHE A 44 11.76 1.80 7.48
CA PHE A 44 12.10 3.19 7.17
C PHE A 44 10.86 4.09 7.27
N GLU A 45 9.79 3.74 6.56
CA GLU A 45 8.53 4.50 6.60
C GLU A 45 7.92 4.47 8.01
N GLY A 46 7.97 3.33 8.69
CA GLY A 46 7.46 3.17 10.05
C GLY A 46 8.14 4.14 11.02
N LEU A 47 9.46 4.16 11.03
CA LEU A 47 10.28 4.90 11.99
C LEU A 47 10.34 6.41 11.69
N LEU A 48 10.40 6.80 10.41
CA LEU A 48 10.77 8.17 10.01
C LEU A 48 9.62 8.96 9.38
N GLU A 49 8.56 8.30 8.93
CA GLU A 49 7.40 8.97 8.33
C GLU A 49 6.15 8.79 9.20
N LYS A 50 5.72 7.54 9.39
CA LYS A 50 4.46 7.19 10.05
C LYS A 50 4.49 7.51 11.55
N THR A 51 5.58 7.19 12.25
CA THR A 51 5.66 7.49 13.71
C THR A 51 5.68 9.00 13.96
N PRO A 52 6.53 9.79 13.28
CA PRO A 52 6.51 11.25 13.43
C PRO A 52 5.16 11.88 13.03
N ALA A 53 4.51 11.38 11.99
CA ALA A 53 3.18 11.85 11.58
C ALA A 53 2.13 11.58 12.65
N GLU A 54 2.12 10.39 13.24
CA GLU A 54 1.19 10.01 14.32
C GLU A 54 1.42 10.85 15.59
N VAL A 55 2.69 11.07 15.95
CA VAL A 55 3.07 11.99 17.03
C VAL A 55 2.51 13.38 16.76
N ASN A 56 2.67 13.91 15.55
CA ASN A 56 2.17 15.24 15.19
C ASN A 56 0.64 15.32 15.19
N ALA A 57 -0.06 14.24 14.78
CA ALA A 57 -1.52 14.16 14.85
C ALA A 57 -2.00 14.28 16.30
N PHE A 58 -1.38 13.50 17.21
CA PHE A 58 -1.65 13.61 18.64
C PHE A 58 -1.34 15.01 19.18
N LEU A 59 -0.16 15.56 18.91
CA LEU A 59 0.26 16.86 19.44
C LEU A 59 -0.57 18.04 18.91
N SER A 60 -1.22 17.89 17.76
CA SER A 60 -2.03 18.95 17.14
C SER A 60 -3.44 19.00 17.73
N ASN A 61 -4.10 17.86 17.94
CA ASN A 61 -5.38 17.81 18.63
C ASN A 61 -5.48 16.59 19.56
N PRO A 62 -4.91 16.67 20.77
CA PRO A 62 -4.83 15.53 21.68
C PRO A 62 -6.20 14.95 22.08
N GLY A 63 -7.21 15.83 22.26
CA GLY A 63 -8.55 15.41 22.64
C GLY A 63 -9.25 14.62 21.54
N GLU A 64 -9.20 15.12 20.30
CA GLU A 64 -9.75 14.43 19.13
C GLU A 64 -9.01 13.12 18.85
N TYR A 65 -7.68 13.13 18.95
CA TYR A 65 -6.86 11.93 18.78
C TYR A 65 -7.23 10.85 19.82
N ALA A 66 -7.34 11.21 21.10
CA ALA A 66 -7.75 10.29 22.16
C ALA A 66 -9.16 9.74 21.93
N SER A 67 -10.12 10.58 21.51
CA SER A 67 -11.47 10.13 21.14
C SER A 67 -11.46 9.19 19.94
N ALA A 68 -10.63 9.44 18.93
CA ALA A 68 -10.49 8.57 17.77
C ALA A 68 -9.92 7.20 18.15
N MET A 69 -8.87 7.15 18.98
CA MET A 69 -8.26 5.90 19.45
C MET A 69 -9.22 5.07 20.30
N ARG A 70 -10.00 5.71 21.18
CA ARG A 70 -11.07 5.03 21.94
C ARG A 70 -12.17 4.48 21.04
N LYS A 71 -12.55 5.23 19.99
CA LYS A 71 -13.59 4.82 19.05
C LYS A 71 -13.13 3.64 18.19
N ALA A 72 -11.86 3.60 17.81
CA ALA A 72 -11.26 2.47 17.10
C ALA A 72 -11.25 1.23 18.00
N GLY A 73 -10.72 1.35 19.22
CA GLY A 73 -10.83 0.31 20.25
C GLY A 73 -10.24 -1.04 19.86
N ASP A 74 -9.29 -1.07 18.91
CA ASP A 74 -8.70 -2.27 18.33
C ASP A 74 -7.19 -2.36 18.59
N ALA A 75 -6.61 -3.52 18.25
CA ALA A 75 -5.17 -3.77 18.42
C ALA A 75 -4.31 -2.75 17.64
N GLN A 76 -4.79 -2.24 16.51
CA GLN A 76 -4.06 -1.24 15.72
C GLN A 76 -3.97 0.10 16.46
N ALA A 77 -5.05 0.54 17.11
CA ALA A 77 -5.06 1.74 17.93
C ALA A 77 -4.11 1.61 19.13
N ARG A 78 -4.11 0.44 19.79
CA ARG A 78 -3.17 0.13 20.89
C ARG A 78 -1.72 0.20 20.41
N ASP A 79 -1.38 -0.49 19.33
CA ASP A 79 -0.02 -0.54 18.78
C ASP A 79 0.46 0.86 18.32
N ASN A 80 -0.44 1.69 17.77
CA ASN A 80 -0.13 3.08 17.44
C ASN A 80 0.20 3.91 18.69
N LEU A 81 -0.60 3.79 19.75
CA LEU A 81 -0.38 4.50 21.01
C LEU A 81 0.94 4.09 21.67
N GLU A 82 1.24 2.79 21.74
CA GLU A 82 2.50 2.27 22.27
C GLU A 82 3.68 2.83 21.49
N ARG A 83 3.61 2.86 20.16
CA ARG A 83 4.68 3.39 19.30
C ARG A 83 4.90 4.90 19.51
N VAL A 84 3.83 5.66 19.66
CA VAL A 84 3.90 7.10 19.94
C VAL A 84 4.52 7.34 21.32
N ILE A 85 4.10 6.60 22.35
CA ILE A 85 4.68 6.67 23.70
C ILE A 85 6.16 6.33 23.67
N ASP A 86 6.54 5.21 23.05
CA ASP A 86 7.93 4.78 22.97
C ASP A 86 8.78 5.84 22.26
N CYS A 87 8.28 6.47 21.20
CA CYS A 87 8.96 7.56 20.50
C CYS A 87 9.20 8.81 21.38
N LEU A 88 8.21 9.18 22.20
CA LEU A 88 8.20 10.42 23.00
C LEU A 88 8.79 10.27 24.41
N ASP A 89 8.90 9.04 24.90
CA ASP A 89 9.36 8.70 26.25
C ASP A 89 10.69 7.94 26.18
N LYS A 90 10.65 6.64 25.86
CA LYS A 90 11.82 5.74 25.92
C LYS A 90 12.89 6.07 24.87
N GLU A 91 12.47 6.47 23.67
CA GLU A 91 13.32 6.68 22.50
C GLU A 91 13.49 8.16 22.15
N ARG A 92 13.10 9.06 23.06
CA ARG A 92 13.23 10.50 22.87
C ARG A 92 14.70 10.90 22.78
N CYS A 93 15.01 11.73 21.80
CA CYS A 93 16.35 12.26 21.59
C CYS A 93 16.37 13.76 21.90
N GLU A 94 17.38 14.22 22.64
CA GLU A 94 17.60 15.65 22.92
C GLU A 94 18.99 16.11 22.47
N SER A 95 19.85 15.16 22.08
CA SER A 95 21.20 15.39 21.57
C SER A 95 21.54 14.37 20.49
N PHE A 96 22.54 14.67 19.67
CA PHE A 96 23.01 13.72 18.65
C PHE A 96 23.52 12.41 19.28
N GLN A 97 24.10 12.46 20.48
CA GLN A 97 24.51 11.25 21.21
C GLN A 97 23.31 10.35 21.53
N ASN A 98 22.14 10.91 21.87
CA ASN A 98 20.92 10.10 22.05
C ASN A 98 20.48 9.45 20.75
N CYS A 99 20.65 10.12 19.61
CA CYS A 99 20.37 9.54 18.29
C CYS A 99 21.30 8.36 17.98
N ILE A 100 22.59 8.43 18.36
CA ILE A 100 23.53 7.31 18.24
C ILE A 100 23.12 6.17 19.18
N THR A 101 22.75 6.46 20.43
CA THR A 101 22.21 5.47 21.38
C THR A 101 20.97 4.78 20.80
N TRP A 102 20.02 5.54 20.29
CA TRP A 102 18.82 5.01 19.64
C TRP A 102 19.17 4.08 18.48
N ALA A 103 20.05 4.51 17.58
CA ALA A 103 20.47 3.71 16.44
C ALA A 103 21.18 2.41 16.86
N ARG A 104 22.09 2.46 17.85
CA ARG A 104 22.76 1.26 18.37
C ARG A 104 21.79 0.29 19.03
N LEU A 105 20.78 0.79 19.75
CA LEU A 105 19.75 -0.04 20.35
C LEU A 105 18.79 -0.62 19.30
N LYS A 106 18.48 0.10 18.21
CA LYS A 106 17.74 -0.46 17.07
C LYS A 106 18.52 -1.57 16.36
N PHE A 107 19.84 -1.44 16.24
CA PHE A 107 20.68 -2.54 15.75
C PHE A 107 20.51 -3.79 16.64
N GLU A 108 20.63 -3.62 17.96
CA GLU A 108 20.49 -4.73 18.90
C GLU A 108 19.09 -5.34 18.82
N ASP A 109 18.04 -4.53 18.78
CA ASP A 109 16.67 -5.01 18.69
C ASP A 109 16.45 -5.84 17.42
N TYR A 110 16.69 -5.23 16.24
CA TYR A 110 16.36 -5.87 14.97
C TYR A 110 17.22 -7.08 14.64
N PHE A 111 18.53 -6.99 14.84
CA PHE A 111 19.47 -7.96 14.28
C PHE A 111 20.03 -8.94 15.31
N ALA A 112 19.86 -8.65 16.61
CA ALA A 112 20.26 -9.56 17.68
C ALA A 112 19.05 -10.08 18.47
N ASN A 113 18.30 -9.22 19.15
CA ASN A 113 17.27 -9.62 20.12
C ASN A 113 16.07 -10.30 19.47
N ARG A 114 15.52 -9.74 18.39
CA ARG A 114 14.42 -10.39 17.66
C ARG A 114 14.84 -11.74 17.06
N VAL A 115 16.09 -11.85 16.62
CA VAL A 115 16.64 -13.11 16.09
C VAL A 115 16.83 -14.12 17.22
N LYS A 116 17.40 -13.72 18.36
CA LYS A 116 17.50 -14.56 19.57
C LYS A 116 16.11 -15.02 20.04
N GLN A 117 15.10 -14.15 20.00
CA GLN A 117 13.72 -14.53 20.34
C GLN A 117 13.14 -15.53 19.33
N LEU A 118 13.39 -15.34 18.05
CA LEU A 118 12.92 -16.23 16.98
C LEU A 118 13.55 -17.63 17.11
N THR A 119 14.87 -17.71 17.34
CA THR A 119 15.58 -18.99 17.50
C THR A 119 15.32 -19.65 18.85
N PHE A 120 14.96 -18.89 19.89
CA PHE A 120 14.44 -19.43 21.15
C PHE A 120 13.05 -20.06 20.95
N THR A 121 12.19 -19.43 20.15
CA THR A 121 10.83 -19.90 19.87
C THR A 121 10.84 -21.11 18.93
N PHE A 122 11.72 -21.10 17.92
CA PHE A 122 11.93 -22.20 16.99
C PHE A 122 13.42 -22.54 16.94
N PRO A 123 13.90 -23.45 17.83
CA PRO A 123 15.26 -23.97 17.79
C PRO A 123 15.64 -24.55 16.42
N GLU A 124 16.94 -24.71 16.16
CA GLU A 124 17.44 -25.18 14.86
C GLU A 124 16.93 -26.58 14.50
N ASP A 125 16.77 -27.44 15.50
CA ASP A 125 16.22 -28.79 15.41
C ASP A 125 14.68 -28.85 15.53
N ALA A 126 14.01 -27.71 15.55
CA ALA A 126 12.55 -27.66 15.64
C ALA A 126 11.89 -28.44 14.49
N ALA A 127 10.88 -29.24 14.84
CA ALA A 127 10.08 -29.99 13.90
C ALA A 127 8.63 -29.45 13.84
N THR A 128 8.02 -29.59 12.68
CA THR A 128 6.59 -29.33 12.46
C THR A 128 5.74 -30.45 13.10
N SER A 129 4.42 -30.25 13.16
CA SER A 129 3.49 -31.27 13.67
C SER A 129 3.52 -32.59 12.88
N THR A 130 4.03 -32.58 11.65
CA THR A 130 4.21 -33.77 10.80
C THR A 130 5.59 -34.42 10.96
N GLY A 131 6.45 -33.90 11.84
CA GLY A 131 7.81 -34.38 12.07
C GLY A 131 8.86 -33.90 11.07
N ALA A 132 8.48 -33.11 10.05
CA ALA A 132 9.43 -32.51 9.12
C ALA A 132 10.19 -31.33 9.76
N PRO A 133 11.47 -31.07 9.41
CA PRO A 133 12.22 -29.93 9.92
C PRO A 133 11.51 -28.60 9.66
N PHE A 134 11.32 -27.80 10.70
CA PHE A 134 10.72 -26.46 10.60
C PHE A 134 11.57 -25.55 9.71
N TRP A 135 12.89 -25.61 9.89
CA TRP A 135 13.88 -24.90 9.09
C TRP A 135 14.27 -25.70 7.85
N SER A 136 13.35 -25.73 6.89
CA SER A 136 13.57 -26.31 5.57
C SER A 136 13.20 -25.29 4.48
N ALA A 137 13.80 -25.44 3.30
CA ALA A 137 13.58 -24.50 2.20
C ALA A 137 12.07 -24.26 1.96
N PRO A 138 11.61 -23.00 1.88
CA PRO A 138 12.40 -21.77 1.72
C PRO A 138 12.90 -21.11 3.02
N LYS A 139 12.54 -21.62 4.20
CA LYS A 139 12.92 -21.04 5.50
C LYS A 139 14.40 -21.30 5.80
N ARG A 140 15.10 -20.24 6.17
CA ARG A 140 16.53 -20.25 6.53
C ARG A 140 16.67 -20.00 8.02
N PHE A 141 17.47 -20.81 8.71
CA PHE A 141 17.76 -20.58 10.13
C PHE A 141 18.57 -19.29 10.31
N PRO A 142 18.10 -18.31 11.10
CA PRO A 142 18.79 -17.05 11.27
C PRO A 142 19.81 -17.09 12.41
N HIS A 143 20.86 -16.28 12.29
CA HIS A 143 21.93 -16.12 13.28
C HIS A 143 21.94 -14.69 13.80
N PRO A 144 21.87 -14.46 15.12
CA PRO A 144 21.89 -13.11 15.67
C PRO A 144 23.24 -12.43 15.38
N LEU A 145 23.20 -11.17 14.93
CA LEU A 145 24.43 -10.41 14.71
C LEU A 145 25.00 -9.94 16.05
N GLN A 146 26.34 -9.93 16.13
CA GLN A 146 27.07 -9.22 17.16
C GLN A 146 27.56 -7.89 16.57
N PHE A 147 27.18 -6.78 17.19
CA PHE A 147 27.66 -5.48 16.77
C PHE A 147 29.19 -5.42 16.86
N SER A 148 29.82 -4.76 15.89
CA SER A 148 31.25 -4.53 15.86
C SER A 148 31.51 -3.15 15.28
N ASN A 149 32.28 -2.32 16.01
CA ASN A 149 32.71 -1.01 15.54
C ASN A 149 33.82 -1.09 14.46
N THR A 150 34.38 -2.28 14.21
CA THR A 150 35.35 -2.49 13.13
C THR A 150 34.69 -2.92 11.84
N ASP A 151 33.40 -3.30 11.88
CA ASP A 151 32.61 -3.59 10.69
C ASP A 151 32.06 -2.29 10.09
N PRO A 152 32.49 -1.90 8.87
CA PRO A 152 32.04 -0.65 8.26
C PRO A 152 30.53 -0.62 8.01
N SER A 153 29.90 -1.76 7.76
CA SER A 153 28.45 -1.84 7.49
C SER A 153 27.63 -1.63 8.76
N HIS A 154 28.13 -2.10 9.91
CA HIS A 154 27.51 -1.87 11.21
C HIS A 154 27.58 -0.39 11.59
N LEU A 155 28.75 0.25 11.40
CA LEU A 155 28.89 1.69 11.62
C LEU A 155 28.03 2.51 10.64
N HIS A 156 27.96 2.11 9.37
CA HIS A 156 27.15 2.81 8.37
C HIS A 156 25.66 2.79 8.74
N PHE A 157 25.15 1.66 9.24
CA PHE A 157 23.79 1.58 9.79
C PHE A 157 23.57 2.62 10.89
N VAL A 158 24.46 2.65 11.89
CA VAL A 158 24.34 3.57 13.03
C VAL A 158 24.43 5.03 12.58
N MET A 159 25.33 5.33 11.64
CA MET A 159 25.48 6.67 11.06
C MET A 159 24.19 7.13 10.38
N ALA A 160 23.68 6.38 9.40
CA ALA A 160 22.48 6.77 8.66
C ALA A 160 21.24 6.86 9.58
N ALA A 161 21.08 5.89 10.49
CA ALA A 161 19.97 5.88 11.45
C ALA A 161 20.02 7.08 12.41
N SER A 162 21.21 7.42 12.95
CA SER A 162 21.35 8.54 13.89
C SER A 162 21.17 9.90 13.22
N ILE A 163 21.66 10.08 11.99
CA ILE A 163 21.45 11.29 11.18
C ILE A 163 19.95 11.50 10.92
N LEU A 164 19.25 10.48 10.43
CA LEU A 164 17.82 10.57 10.14
C LEU A 164 16.99 10.76 11.41
N ARG A 165 17.38 10.13 12.52
CA ARG A 165 16.72 10.35 13.81
C ARG A 165 16.91 11.79 14.29
N ALA A 166 18.12 12.36 14.15
CA ALA A 166 18.37 13.74 14.50
C ALA A 166 17.51 14.69 13.67
N GLU A 167 17.37 14.44 12.37
CA GLU A 167 16.48 15.22 11.50
C GLU A 167 15.01 15.14 11.96
N THR A 168 14.50 13.95 12.32
CA THR A 168 13.10 13.83 12.81
C THR A 168 12.83 14.59 14.11
N PHE A 169 13.84 14.79 14.95
CA PHE A 169 13.75 15.54 16.22
C PHE A 169 14.23 17.00 16.12
N ASP A 170 14.63 17.45 14.92
CA ASP A 170 15.23 18.78 14.70
C ASP A 170 16.49 19.03 15.56
N ILE A 171 17.33 18.00 15.68
CA ILE A 171 18.58 18.04 16.46
C ILE A 171 19.76 18.40 15.53
N PRO A 172 20.63 19.35 15.91
CA PRO A 172 21.84 19.66 15.14
C PRO A 172 22.75 18.46 14.95
N ILE A 173 23.13 18.20 13.70
CA ILE A 173 24.06 17.13 13.33
C ILE A 173 25.48 17.72 13.36
N PRO A 174 26.40 17.18 14.18
CA PRO A 174 27.75 17.71 14.26
C PRO A 174 28.59 17.32 13.03
N ASP A 175 29.54 18.17 12.63
CA ASP A 175 30.42 17.93 11.46
C ASP A 175 31.18 16.60 11.51
N TRP A 176 31.41 16.07 12.72
CA TRP A 176 32.09 14.80 12.91
C TRP A 176 31.19 13.58 12.76
N ALA A 177 29.87 13.72 12.64
CA ALA A 177 28.91 12.60 12.58
C ALA A 177 29.26 11.57 11.50
N MET A 178 29.88 12.02 10.41
CA MET A 178 30.28 11.19 9.27
C MET A 178 31.71 10.63 9.40
N ASN A 179 32.45 11.00 10.45
CA ASN A 179 33.80 10.50 10.71
C ASN A 179 33.73 9.12 11.39
N PRO A 180 34.15 8.03 10.72
CA PRO A 180 33.96 6.67 11.26
C PRO A 180 34.65 6.43 12.60
N LYS A 181 35.81 7.07 12.84
CA LYS A 181 36.56 6.90 14.10
C LYS A 181 35.83 7.54 15.27
N LYS A 182 35.39 8.79 15.11
CA LYS A 182 34.64 9.50 16.15
C LYS A 182 33.28 8.87 16.40
N LEU A 183 32.62 8.38 15.35
CA LEU A 183 31.38 7.63 15.50
C LEU A 183 31.60 6.33 16.27
N ALA A 184 32.65 5.56 15.95
CA ALA A 184 33.00 4.34 16.69
C ALA A 184 33.24 4.63 18.18
N GLU A 185 34.03 5.66 18.51
CA GLU A 185 34.26 6.11 19.89
C GLU A 185 32.95 6.48 20.60
N ALA A 186 32.04 7.20 19.92
CA ALA A 186 30.74 7.57 20.47
C ALA A 186 29.84 6.35 20.70
N VAL A 187 29.95 5.32 19.86
CA VAL A 187 29.17 4.08 19.97
C VAL A 187 29.67 3.16 21.08
N ASP A 188 30.98 3.09 21.30
CA ASP A 188 31.58 2.23 22.33
C ASP A 188 31.18 2.60 23.76
N ASN A 189 30.75 3.86 23.96
CA ASN A 189 30.28 4.35 25.26
C ASN A 189 28.81 3.97 25.56
N ILE A 190 28.13 3.26 24.65
CA ILE A 190 26.71 2.93 24.80
C ILE A 190 26.54 1.61 25.56
N ILE A 191 25.79 1.67 26.65
CA ILE A 191 25.38 0.48 27.39
C ILE A 191 24.21 -0.17 26.67
N VAL A 192 24.39 -1.43 26.29
CA VAL A 192 23.37 -2.25 25.61
C VAL A 192 22.80 -3.25 26.62
N PRO A 193 21.47 -3.21 26.90
CA PRO A 193 20.86 -4.16 27.82
C PRO A 193 20.96 -5.60 27.32
N ASP A 194 21.18 -6.54 28.25
CA ASP A 194 21.17 -7.97 27.95
C ASP A 194 19.78 -8.45 27.52
N PHE A 195 19.76 -9.35 26.54
CA PHE A 195 18.54 -9.99 26.07
C PHE A 195 18.04 -11.04 27.05
N GLN A 196 16.75 -11.00 27.38
CA GLN A 196 16.07 -12.08 28.10
C GLN A 196 14.95 -12.66 27.24
N PRO A 197 14.98 -13.97 26.93
CA PRO A 197 13.95 -14.61 26.11
C PRO A 197 12.61 -14.63 26.83
N LYS A 198 11.55 -14.26 26.11
CA LYS A 198 10.17 -14.37 26.59
C LYS A 198 9.60 -15.74 26.21
N LYS A 199 8.95 -16.41 27.17
CA LYS A 199 8.16 -17.62 26.90
C LYS A 199 6.83 -17.23 26.26
N ASP A 200 6.28 -18.14 25.44
CA ASP A 200 4.95 -18.03 24.84
C ASP A 200 4.73 -16.87 23.84
N VAL A 201 5.80 -16.34 23.24
CA VAL A 201 5.70 -15.38 22.14
C VAL A 201 5.10 -16.06 20.91
N LYS A 202 3.92 -15.58 20.47
CA LYS A 202 3.27 -16.07 19.25
C LYS A 202 3.89 -15.41 18.03
N ILE A 203 4.65 -16.18 17.26
CA ILE A 203 5.19 -15.75 15.96
C ILE A 203 4.32 -16.35 14.86
N VAL A 204 3.77 -15.50 14.00
CA VAL A 204 2.92 -15.94 12.89
C VAL A 204 3.76 -16.67 11.85
N THR A 205 3.43 -17.94 11.59
CA THR A 205 4.11 -18.82 10.64
C THR A 205 3.29 -19.13 9.39
N ASP A 206 1.99 -18.82 9.40
CA ASP A 206 1.09 -19.03 8.28
C ASP A 206 1.22 -17.91 7.24
N GLU A 207 1.47 -18.29 5.99
CA GLU A 207 1.56 -17.39 4.83
C GLU A 207 0.21 -16.76 4.46
N LYS A 208 -0.91 -17.36 4.88
CA LYS A 208 -2.26 -16.84 4.63
C LYS A 208 -2.75 -15.87 5.70
N ALA A 209 -2.01 -15.71 6.79
CA ALA A 209 -2.39 -14.78 7.85
C ALA A 209 -2.30 -13.33 7.36
N THR A 210 -3.42 -12.60 7.46
CA THR A 210 -3.54 -11.21 7.00
C THR A 210 -3.28 -10.19 8.12
N SER A 211 -3.19 -10.62 9.38
CA SER A 211 -2.94 -9.75 10.54
C SER A 211 -1.92 -10.36 11.51
N LEU A 212 -1.02 -9.51 12.04
CA LEU A 212 0.00 -9.91 13.02
C LEU A 212 -0.52 -9.94 14.47
N ALA A 213 -1.63 -9.25 14.77
CA ALA A 213 -2.25 -9.21 16.09
C ALA A 213 -3.73 -9.58 16.02
N ALA A 214 -4.18 -10.44 16.94
CA ALA A 214 -5.60 -10.67 17.17
C ALA A 214 -6.10 -9.66 18.21
N ALA A 215 -7.23 -9.01 17.94
CA ALA A 215 -7.88 -8.13 18.91
C ALA A 215 -8.21 -8.89 20.20
N SER A 216 -7.91 -8.28 21.35
CA SER A 216 -8.19 -8.84 22.67
C SER A 216 -9.36 -8.11 23.32
N LEU A 217 -10.12 -8.80 24.18
CA LEU A 217 -11.25 -8.20 24.90
C LEU A 217 -10.81 -7.11 25.90
N ASP A 218 -9.52 -6.96 26.18
CA ASP A 218 -8.94 -6.00 27.14
C ASP A 218 -8.35 -4.74 26.47
N ASP A 219 -8.39 -4.65 25.13
CA ASP A 219 -7.72 -3.56 24.40
C ASP A 219 -8.29 -2.18 24.77
N ALA A 220 -9.57 -2.07 25.12
CA ALA A 220 -10.19 -0.81 25.51
C ALA A 220 -9.62 -0.23 26.83
N ALA A 221 -9.40 -1.07 27.85
CA ALA A 221 -8.84 -0.63 29.13
C ALA A 221 -7.37 -0.23 28.97
N VAL A 222 -6.61 -1.02 28.20
CA VAL A 222 -5.21 -0.73 27.87
C VAL A 222 -5.09 0.58 27.09
N ILE A 223 -5.98 0.83 26.13
CA ILE A 223 -6.01 2.10 25.37
C ILE A 223 -6.19 3.31 26.30
N ASP A 224 -7.07 3.23 27.30
CA ASP A 224 -7.26 4.32 28.26
C ASP A 224 -6.03 4.57 29.15
N GLU A 225 -5.33 3.51 29.55
CA GLU A 225 -4.07 3.63 30.29
C GLU A 225 -2.98 4.27 29.42
N LEU A 226 -2.85 3.83 28.17
CA LEU A 226 -1.89 4.38 27.21
C LEU A 226 -2.18 5.85 26.91
N ILE A 227 -3.45 6.25 26.72
CA ILE A 227 -3.83 7.66 26.55
C ILE A 227 -3.40 8.47 27.79
N THR A 228 -3.62 7.95 28.99
CA THR A 228 -3.22 8.62 30.23
C THR A 228 -1.71 8.79 30.32
N LYS A 229 -0.94 7.78 29.93
CA LYS A 229 0.53 7.85 29.88
C LYS A 229 1.00 8.87 28.84
N LEU A 230 0.40 8.86 27.65
CA LEU A 230 0.72 9.76 26.56
C LEU A 230 0.44 11.23 26.92
N GLU A 231 -0.64 11.51 27.63
CA GLU A 231 -0.95 12.83 28.20
C GLU A 231 0.09 13.30 29.22
N LYS A 232 0.61 12.40 30.07
CA LYS A 232 1.72 12.72 30.98
C LYS A 232 3.01 13.04 30.21
N CYS A 233 3.33 12.28 29.16
CA CYS A 233 4.46 12.58 28.28
C CYS A 233 4.30 13.94 27.61
N ARG A 234 3.08 14.30 27.19
CA ARG A 234 2.79 15.63 26.62
C ARG A 234 3.10 16.76 27.58
N ALA A 235 2.80 16.60 28.87
CA ALA A 235 3.02 17.63 29.88
C ALA A 235 4.51 17.97 30.11
N THR A 236 5.44 17.07 29.76
CA THR A 236 6.90 17.29 29.87
C THR A 236 7.53 17.83 28.58
N MET A 237 6.73 18.09 27.54
CA MET A 237 7.20 18.56 26.24
C MET A 237 6.94 20.05 26.03
N PRO A 238 7.80 20.75 25.27
CA PRO A 238 7.52 22.11 24.82
C PRO A 238 6.21 22.16 24.02
N ALA A 239 5.35 23.13 24.29
CA ALA A 239 4.03 23.24 23.63
C ALA A 239 4.11 23.31 22.08
N LYS A 240 5.21 23.83 21.55
CA LYS A 240 5.47 23.95 20.11
C LYS A 240 6.27 22.79 19.50
N PHE A 241 6.64 21.78 20.30
CA PHE A 241 7.37 20.64 19.79
C PHE A 241 6.56 19.93 18.71
N ARG A 242 7.19 19.68 17.57
CA ARG A 242 6.67 18.89 16.46
C ARG A 242 7.84 18.10 15.88
N MET A 243 7.56 16.90 15.40
CA MET A 243 8.57 16.10 14.73
C MET A 243 8.58 16.42 13.24
N LYS A 244 9.75 16.30 12.61
CA LYS A 244 9.87 16.38 11.15
C LYS A 244 9.61 15.00 10.55
N THR A 245 8.60 14.88 9.72
CA THR A 245 8.33 13.65 8.94
C THR A 245 9.29 13.59 7.77
N ILE A 246 9.93 12.45 7.55
CA ILE A 246 10.82 12.22 6.42
C ILE A 246 10.07 11.42 5.36
N GLN A 247 9.77 12.06 4.24
CA GLN A 247 9.23 11.37 3.06
C GLN A 247 10.38 10.79 2.25
N PHE A 248 10.19 9.58 1.77
CA PHE A 248 11.22 8.91 1.00
C PHE A 248 11.48 9.56 -0.35
N GLU A 249 12.70 10.03 -0.50
CA GLU A 249 13.30 10.40 -1.78
C GLU A 249 14.46 9.45 -2.08
N LYS A 250 14.39 8.75 -3.21
CA LYS A 250 15.37 7.76 -3.67
C LYS A 250 16.46 8.38 -4.54
N ASP A 251 16.19 9.53 -5.15
CA ASP A 251 17.02 10.17 -6.17
C ASP A 251 17.97 11.24 -5.62
N ASP A 252 17.94 11.48 -4.31
CA ASP A 252 18.91 12.30 -3.59
C ASP A 252 19.85 11.41 -2.76
N ASP A 253 21.11 11.32 -3.18
CA ASP A 253 22.13 10.49 -2.53
C ASP A 253 22.71 11.14 -1.25
N THR A 254 22.28 12.37 -0.90
CA THR A 254 22.77 13.12 0.27
C THR A 254 21.84 13.06 1.48
N ASN A 255 20.63 12.54 1.31
CA ASN A 255 19.60 12.49 2.35
C ASN A 255 19.66 11.23 3.25
N TYR A 256 20.59 10.31 3.03
CA TYR A 256 20.77 9.06 3.80
C TYR A 256 19.59 8.06 3.76
N HIS A 257 18.55 8.29 2.96
CA HIS A 257 17.39 7.40 2.91
C HIS A 257 17.78 6.01 2.41
N MET A 258 18.43 5.96 1.26
CA MET A 258 18.90 4.71 0.67
C MET A 258 20.03 4.08 1.48
N ASP A 259 20.82 4.88 2.19
CA ASP A 259 21.85 4.38 3.09
C ASP A 259 21.25 3.59 4.25
N LEU A 260 20.19 4.11 4.89
CA LEU A 260 19.50 3.38 5.95
C LEU A 260 18.76 2.14 5.41
N ILE A 261 18.05 2.27 4.28
CA ILE A 261 17.31 1.13 3.68
C ILE A 261 18.27 -0.01 3.29
N ALA A 262 19.38 0.31 2.61
CA ALA A 262 20.38 -0.69 2.24
C ALA A 262 21.04 -1.32 3.48
N ALA A 263 21.37 -0.52 4.50
CA ALA A 263 21.95 -1.02 5.73
C ALA A 263 20.98 -1.95 6.48
N LEU A 264 19.71 -1.56 6.66
CA LEU A 264 18.66 -2.40 7.24
C LEU A 264 18.55 -3.74 6.51
N ALA A 265 18.44 -3.69 5.17
CA ALA A 265 18.26 -4.88 4.35
C ALA A 265 19.47 -5.81 4.39
N ASN A 266 20.69 -5.27 4.33
CA ASN A 266 21.92 -6.06 4.35
C ASN A 266 22.18 -6.69 5.72
N MET A 267 21.93 -5.99 6.83
CA MET A 267 22.03 -6.59 8.16
C MET A 267 21.05 -7.74 8.36
N ARG A 268 19.81 -7.56 7.88
CA ARG A 268 18.82 -8.64 7.86
C ARG A 268 19.23 -9.78 6.92
N ALA A 269 19.83 -9.47 5.77
CA ALA A 269 20.36 -10.49 4.85
C ALA A 269 21.45 -11.33 5.53
N ARG A 270 22.37 -10.70 6.29
CA ARG A 270 23.38 -11.39 7.10
C ARG A 270 22.76 -12.35 8.11
N ASN A 271 21.70 -11.95 8.82
CA ASN A 271 21.01 -12.85 9.77
C ASN A 271 20.63 -14.17 9.11
N TYR A 272 20.09 -14.16 7.89
CA TYR A 272 19.58 -15.35 7.19
C TYR A 272 20.56 -15.93 6.15
N SER A 273 21.82 -15.47 6.17
CA SER A 273 22.85 -15.86 5.20
C SER A 273 22.41 -15.67 3.73
N ILE A 274 21.67 -14.59 3.47
CA ILE A 274 21.26 -14.13 2.14
C ILE A 274 22.37 -13.23 1.58
N PRO A 275 22.71 -13.32 0.28
CA PRO A 275 23.69 -12.42 -0.33
C PRO A 275 23.28 -10.95 -0.19
N GLU A 276 24.20 -10.14 0.34
CA GLU A 276 24.06 -8.69 0.42
C GLU A 276 24.10 -8.05 -0.97
N VAL A 277 23.58 -6.82 -1.05
CA VAL A 277 23.61 -6.03 -2.28
C VAL A 277 24.19 -4.65 -2.04
N ASP A 278 24.76 -4.06 -3.10
CA ASP A 278 25.20 -2.67 -3.05
C ASP A 278 24.01 -1.68 -3.02
N LYS A 279 24.32 -0.41 -2.77
CA LYS A 279 23.33 0.66 -2.70
C LYS A 279 22.56 0.84 -4.02
N LEU A 280 23.20 0.62 -5.17
CA LEU A 280 22.58 0.81 -6.48
C LEU A 280 21.51 -0.26 -6.75
N LYS A 281 21.83 -1.52 -6.48
CA LYS A 281 20.91 -2.65 -6.56
C LYS A 281 19.78 -2.51 -5.53
N ALA A 282 20.10 -2.08 -4.30
CA ALA A 282 19.10 -1.77 -3.28
C ALA A 282 18.15 -0.66 -3.75
N LYS A 283 18.67 0.43 -4.33
CA LYS A 283 17.90 1.56 -4.87
C LYS A 283 16.99 1.13 -6.01
N PHE A 284 17.49 0.27 -6.91
CA PHE A 284 16.69 -0.28 -8.01
C PHE A 284 15.46 -1.04 -7.51
N ILE A 285 15.63 -1.93 -6.53
CA ILE A 285 14.56 -2.78 -6.00
C ILE A 285 13.64 -1.98 -5.06
N ALA A 286 14.18 -1.34 -4.02
CA ALA A 286 13.39 -0.62 -3.01
C ALA A 286 12.70 0.64 -3.57
N GLY A 287 13.33 1.29 -4.56
CA GLY A 287 12.77 2.44 -5.27
C GLY A 287 11.76 2.08 -6.36
N ARG A 288 11.51 0.78 -6.59
CA ARG A 288 10.66 0.26 -7.69
C ARG A 288 11.00 0.90 -9.03
N ILE A 289 12.30 1.01 -9.33
CA ILE A 289 12.76 1.68 -10.54
C ILE A 289 12.37 0.83 -11.74
N ILE A 290 11.55 1.40 -12.63
CA ILE A 290 11.23 0.80 -13.92
C ILE A 290 12.41 1.11 -14.87
N PRO A 291 13.16 0.11 -15.35
CA PRO A 291 14.20 0.35 -16.34
C PRO A 291 13.61 1.00 -17.58
N ALA A 292 14.21 2.11 -18.00
CA ALA A 292 13.83 2.81 -19.21
C ALA A 292 15.07 3.21 -19.99
N ILE A 293 14.97 3.10 -21.32
CA ILE A 293 16.01 3.56 -22.24
C ILE A 293 15.34 4.18 -23.47
N ALA A 294 15.96 5.24 -23.99
CA ALA A 294 15.39 6.03 -25.09
C ALA A 294 15.08 5.22 -26.35
N THR A 295 15.82 4.14 -26.62
CA THR A 295 15.61 3.27 -27.78
C THR A 295 14.23 2.59 -27.76
N SER A 296 13.84 2.00 -26.63
CA SER A 296 12.51 1.39 -26.45
C SER A 296 11.39 2.43 -26.55
N THR A 297 11.59 3.60 -25.94
CA THR A 297 10.61 4.70 -25.99
C THR A 297 10.42 5.22 -27.42
N ALA A 298 11.50 5.46 -28.16
CA ALA A 298 11.46 5.93 -29.54
C ALA A 298 10.76 4.91 -30.46
N MET A 299 11.09 3.62 -30.32
CA MET A 299 10.44 2.54 -31.05
C MET A 299 8.93 2.48 -30.75
N ALA A 300 8.54 2.44 -29.48
CA ALA A 300 7.13 2.38 -29.08
C ALA A 300 6.35 3.60 -29.61
N THR A 301 6.93 4.80 -29.51
CA THR A 301 6.33 6.04 -30.02
C THR A 301 6.16 5.99 -31.53
N GLY A 302 7.18 5.53 -32.28
CA GLY A 302 7.09 5.37 -33.72
C GLY A 302 5.94 4.45 -34.15
N LEU A 303 5.79 3.31 -33.48
CA LEU A 303 4.70 2.36 -33.74
C LEU A 303 3.32 2.96 -33.41
N VAL A 304 3.20 3.71 -32.32
CA VAL A 304 1.97 4.44 -31.99
C VAL A 304 1.63 5.45 -33.08
N CYS A 305 2.61 6.20 -33.58
CA CYS A 305 2.39 7.15 -34.69
C CYS A 305 1.95 6.46 -36.00
N LEU A 306 2.39 5.23 -36.26
CA LEU A 306 1.91 4.46 -37.41
C LEU A 306 0.43 4.07 -37.28
N GLU A 307 -0.01 3.67 -36.09
CA GLU A 307 -1.42 3.39 -35.83
C GLU A 307 -2.27 4.68 -35.80
N LEU A 308 -1.68 5.81 -35.40
CA LEU A 308 -2.34 7.11 -35.44
C LEU A 308 -2.79 7.49 -36.85
N TYR A 309 -1.99 7.22 -37.88
CA TYR A 309 -2.40 7.48 -39.27
C TYR A 309 -3.71 6.76 -39.63
N LYS A 310 -3.88 5.52 -39.17
CA LYS A 310 -5.11 4.74 -39.41
C LYS A 310 -6.28 5.32 -38.62
N ALA A 311 -6.05 5.70 -37.36
CA ALA A 311 -7.08 6.27 -36.51
C ALA A 311 -7.67 7.58 -37.04
N ILE A 312 -6.86 8.41 -37.73
CA ILE A 312 -7.31 9.67 -38.30
C ILE A 312 -7.78 9.54 -39.76
N SER A 313 -7.36 8.49 -40.46
CA SER A 313 -7.64 8.28 -41.88
C SER A 313 -8.98 7.56 -42.10
N GLY A 314 -10.09 8.25 -41.85
CA GLY A 314 -11.42 7.70 -42.17
C GLY A 314 -11.73 6.38 -41.46
N VAL A 315 -12.51 5.51 -42.10
CA VAL A 315 -12.98 4.25 -41.51
C VAL A 315 -12.11 3.09 -41.98
N HIS A 316 -11.50 2.40 -41.02
CA HIS A 316 -10.66 1.22 -41.22
C HIS A 316 -11.30 -0.03 -40.63
N LYS A 317 -10.95 -1.20 -41.18
CA LYS A 317 -11.36 -2.50 -40.65
C LYS A 317 -10.49 -2.89 -39.46
N LEU A 318 -10.98 -3.84 -38.66
CA LEU A 318 -10.22 -4.40 -37.54
C LEU A 318 -8.84 -4.92 -37.98
N GLU A 319 -8.84 -5.63 -39.11
CA GLU A 319 -7.67 -6.24 -39.75
C GLU A 319 -6.60 -5.23 -40.20
N ASP A 320 -6.90 -3.93 -40.23
CA ASP A 320 -5.94 -2.88 -40.60
C ASP A 320 -5.05 -2.49 -39.41
N TYR A 321 -5.55 -2.66 -38.18
CA TYR A 321 -4.87 -2.23 -36.96
C TYR A 321 -3.91 -3.28 -36.43
N ARG A 322 -2.85 -2.86 -35.71
CA ARG A 322 -1.89 -3.78 -35.08
C ARG A 322 -1.62 -3.42 -33.63
N ASN A 323 -1.74 -4.41 -32.75
CA ASN A 323 -1.10 -4.42 -31.45
C ASN A 323 0.32 -4.94 -31.63
N THR A 324 1.32 -4.15 -31.23
CA THR A 324 2.73 -4.53 -31.37
C THR A 324 3.35 -4.82 -30.02
N PHE A 325 3.97 -5.99 -29.89
CA PHE A 325 4.76 -6.42 -28.74
C PHE A 325 6.21 -6.53 -29.20
N ALA A 326 7.14 -5.91 -28.46
CA ALA A 326 8.53 -5.85 -28.87
C ALA A 326 9.48 -6.10 -27.69
N ASN A 327 10.57 -6.81 -27.98
CA ASN A 327 11.69 -6.98 -27.07
C ASN A 327 13.00 -6.76 -27.83
N LEU A 328 13.58 -5.57 -27.68
CA LEU A 328 14.81 -5.15 -28.35
C LEU A 328 16.06 -5.91 -27.89
N ALA A 329 16.01 -6.63 -26.75
CA ALA A 329 17.12 -7.48 -26.33
C ALA A 329 17.23 -8.77 -27.17
N LEU A 330 16.11 -9.25 -27.73
CA LEU A 330 16.03 -10.42 -28.62
C LEU A 330 15.80 -10.06 -30.10
N PRO A 331 15.98 -8.78 -30.47
CA PRO A 331 15.31 -8.14 -31.61
C PRO A 331 13.93 -8.70 -32.03
N LEU A 332 13.06 -9.02 -31.07
CA LEU A 332 11.77 -9.66 -31.34
C LEU A 332 10.67 -8.62 -31.53
N PHE A 333 9.92 -8.73 -32.63
CA PHE A 333 8.70 -7.97 -32.90
C PHE A 333 7.57 -8.95 -33.21
N SER A 334 6.47 -8.84 -32.48
CA SER A 334 5.24 -9.59 -32.71
C SER A 334 4.10 -8.62 -32.89
N MET A 335 3.37 -8.75 -33.99
CA MET A 335 2.23 -7.90 -34.30
C MET A 335 0.98 -8.79 -34.39
N ALA A 336 -0.07 -8.40 -33.68
CA ALA A 336 -1.35 -9.10 -33.67
C ALA A 336 -2.48 -8.14 -34.03
N GLU A 337 -3.54 -8.68 -34.61
CA GLU A 337 -4.79 -7.94 -34.76
C GLU A 337 -5.38 -7.65 -33.37
N PRO A 338 -5.98 -6.45 -33.15
CA PRO A 338 -6.73 -6.19 -31.94
C PRO A 338 -7.94 -7.11 -31.81
N VAL A 339 -8.33 -7.40 -30.58
CA VAL A 339 -9.50 -8.21 -30.29
C VAL A 339 -10.77 -7.37 -30.47
N PRO A 340 -11.82 -7.85 -31.15
CA PRO A 340 -13.09 -7.13 -31.24
C PRO A 340 -13.82 -7.13 -29.88
N PRO A 341 -14.69 -6.15 -29.61
CA PRO A 341 -15.42 -6.10 -28.36
C PRO A 341 -16.41 -7.27 -28.26
N LYS A 342 -16.60 -7.80 -27.04
CA LYS A 342 -17.63 -8.80 -26.77
C LYS A 342 -19.01 -8.20 -27.07
N VAL A 343 -19.78 -8.86 -27.94
CA VAL A 343 -21.14 -8.49 -28.28
C VAL A 343 -22.11 -9.25 -27.38
N VAL A 344 -22.89 -8.52 -26.59
CA VAL A 344 -24.04 -9.06 -25.85
C VAL A 344 -25.27 -8.98 -26.75
N LYS A 345 -26.06 -10.06 -26.77
CA LYS A 345 -27.31 -10.16 -27.53
C LYS A 345 -28.45 -10.42 -26.56
N HIS A 346 -29.54 -9.67 -26.70
CA HIS A 346 -30.74 -9.86 -25.91
C HIS A 346 -31.95 -9.47 -26.75
N ARG A 347 -32.86 -10.43 -26.97
CA ARG A 347 -33.95 -10.30 -27.95
C ARG A 347 -33.39 -9.81 -29.31
N ASP A 348 -33.96 -8.74 -29.87
CA ASP A 348 -33.49 -8.12 -31.12
C ASP A 348 -32.38 -7.08 -30.93
N MET A 349 -31.96 -6.84 -29.68
CA MET A 349 -30.92 -5.86 -29.35
C MET A 349 -29.54 -6.50 -29.31
N ARG A 350 -28.54 -5.68 -29.62
CA ARG A 350 -27.13 -6.01 -29.49
C ARG A 350 -26.36 -4.80 -28.97
N TRP A 351 -25.40 -5.05 -28.10
CA TRP A 351 -24.51 -4.01 -27.58
C TRP A 351 -23.15 -4.56 -27.20
N THR A 352 -22.24 -3.65 -26.92
CA THR A 352 -20.84 -3.84 -26.55
C THR A 352 -20.47 -2.87 -25.42
N VAL A 353 -19.25 -2.97 -24.93
CA VAL A 353 -18.70 -2.02 -23.93
C VAL A 353 -18.68 -0.55 -24.40
N TRP A 354 -18.80 -0.30 -25.70
CA TRP A 354 -18.80 1.04 -26.27
C TRP A 354 -20.17 1.70 -26.30
N ASP A 355 -21.22 0.90 -26.16
CA ASP A 355 -22.57 1.40 -26.23
C ASP A 355 -22.93 2.12 -24.93
N ARG A 356 -23.78 3.13 -25.08
CA ARG A 356 -24.32 3.92 -23.98
C ARG A 356 -25.77 4.22 -24.27
N TRP A 357 -26.64 3.96 -23.32
CA TRP A 357 -28.05 4.28 -23.45
C TRP A 357 -28.33 5.66 -22.89
N ILE A 358 -29.12 6.44 -23.60
CA ILE A 358 -29.43 7.83 -23.25
C ILE A 358 -30.92 7.94 -22.98
N ILE A 359 -31.27 8.41 -21.79
CA ILE A 359 -32.65 8.75 -21.43
C ILE A 359 -32.73 10.26 -21.23
N LYS A 360 -33.65 10.92 -21.94
CA LYS A 360 -33.85 12.38 -21.85
C LYS A 360 -35.08 12.69 -21.00
N GLY A 361 -35.07 13.84 -20.33
CA GLY A 361 -36.24 14.41 -19.66
C GLY A 361 -36.35 14.12 -18.16
N ASP A 362 -35.30 13.59 -17.54
CA ASP A 362 -35.26 13.22 -16.11
C ASP A 362 -36.47 12.36 -15.67
N PRO A 363 -36.51 11.08 -16.08
CA PRO A 363 -37.62 10.20 -15.74
C PRO A 363 -37.71 10.00 -14.22
N THR A 364 -38.91 9.66 -13.77
CA THR A 364 -39.08 9.04 -12.45
C THR A 364 -38.42 7.67 -12.40
N LEU A 365 -38.10 7.18 -11.21
CA LEU A 365 -37.55 5.84 -11.04
C LEU A 365 -38.50 4.76 -11.61
N ARG A 366 -39.82 4.95 -11.46
CA ARG A 366 -40.85 4.08 -12.05
C ARG A 366 -40.79 4.05 -13.57
N GLU A 367 -40.70 5.22 -14.21
CA GLU A 367 -40.58 5.33 -15.67
C GLU A 367 -39.27 4.72 -16.17
N PHE A 368 -38.18 4.89 -15.43
CA PHE A 368 -36.89 4.29 -15.73
C PHE A 368 -36.96 2.75 -15.69
N LEU A 369 -37.53 2.18 -14.63
CA LEU A 369 -37.69 0.73 -14.49
C LEU A 369 -38.61 0.17 -15.58
N ARG A 370 -39.70 0.88 -15.90
CA ARG A 370 -40.58 0.50 -17.00
C ARG A 370 -39.86 0.54 -18.34
N TRP A 371 -39.05 1.56 -18.59
CA TRP A 371 -38.26 1.68 -19.82
C TRP A 371 -37.28 0.51 -20.04
N LEU A 372 -36.76 -0.08 -18.95
CA LEU A 372 -35.96 -1.32 -19.00
C LEU A 372 -36.85 -2.56 -19.18
N SER A 373 -37.95 -2.65 -18.45
CA SER A 373 -38.89 -3.78 -18.55
C SER A 373 -39.51 -3.92 -19.94
N ASP A 374 -39.82 -2.80 -20.61
CA ASP A 374 -40.29 -2.78 -22.00
C ASP A 374 -39.27 -3.40 -22.98
N LYS A 375 -37.99 -3.47 -22.58
CA LYS A 375 -36.90 -4.11 -23.33
C LYS A 375 -36.64 -5.56 -22.93
N GLY A 376 -37.36 -6.10 -21.93
CA GLY A 376 -37.10 -7.43 -21.37
C GLY A 376 -36.03 -7.46 -20.30
N LEU A 377 -35.75 -6.31 -19.67
CA LEU A 377 -34.70 -6.18 -18.66
C LEU A 377 -35.32 -5.79 -17.33
N ASN A 378 -35.17 -6.68 -16.35
CA ASN A 378 -35.72 -6.53 -15.01
C ASN A 378 -34.63 -5.99 -14.09
N ALA A 379 -34.58 -4.67 -13.92
CA ALA A 379 -33.60 -4.04 -13.04
C ALA A 379 -33.93 -4.28 -11.56
N TYR A 380 -32.99 -4.92 -10.86
CA TYR A 380 -33.06 -5.13 -9.42
C TYR A 380 -32.16 -4.17 -8.63
N SER A 381 -31.22 -3.47 -9.28
CA SER A 381 -30.34 -2.49 -8.62
C SER A 381 -29.99 -1.33 -9.57
N ILE A 382 -30.06 -0.10 -9.07
CA ILE A 382 -29.63 1.12 -9.78
C ILE A 382 -28.78 1.96 -8.83
N SER A 383 -27.54 2.24 -9.23
CA SER A 383 -26.59 3.03 -8.45
C SER A 383 -26.06 4.25 -9.19
N PHE A 384 -25.73 5.27 -8.42
CA PHE A 384 -24.95 6.42 -8.85
C PHE A 384 -23.70 6.51 -7.97
N GLY A 385 -22.53 6.28 -8.56
CA GLY A 385 -21.30 6.10 -7.79
C GLY A 385 -21.43 4.94 -6.80
N SER A 386 -21.09 5.17 -5.54
CA SER A 386 -21.24 4.19 -4.45
C SER A 386 -22.64 4.16 -3.84
N CYS A 387 -23.57 5.02 -4.27
CA CYS A 387 -24.89 5.14 -3.67
C CYS A 387 -25.95 4.32 -4.44
N LEU A 388 -26.72 3.51 -3.71
CA LEU A 388 -27.88 2.81 -4.25
C LEU A 388 -29.10 3.75 -4.31
N LEU A 389 -29.44 4.19 -5.52
CA LEU A 389 -30.66 4.95 -5.78
C LEU A 389 -31.89 4.05 -5.63
N TYR A 390 -31.78 2.81 -6.11
CA TYR A 390 -32.81 1.78 -6.01
C TYR A 390 -32.19 0.39 -5.86
N ASN A 391 -32.86 -0.49 -5.12
CA ASN A 391 -32.55 -1.91 -5.07
C ASN A 391 -33.80 -2.66 -4.58
N SER A 392 -34.18 -3.73 -5.26
CA SER A 392 -35.44 -4.47 -5.06
C SER A 392 -35.54 -5.13 -3.67
N MET A 393 -34.40 -5.46 -3.05
CA MET A 393 -34.34 -6.09 -1.73
C MET A 393 -34.68 -5.14 -0.57
N PHE A 394 -34.65 -3.81 -0.79
CA PHE A 394 -34.94 -2.83 0.25
C PHE A 394 -36.36 -2.26 0.12
N PRO A 395 -37.32 -2.64 1.00
CA PRO A 395 -38.71 -2.20 0.88
C PRO A 395 -38.88 -0.68 0.88
N ARG A 396 -38.05 0.05 1.65
CA ARG A 396 -38.05 1.52 1.70
C ARG A 396 -37.73 2.18 0.36
N HIS A 397 -37.03 1.49 -0.55
CA HIS A 397 -36.75 2.05 -1.87
C HIS A 397 -38.01 2.13 -2.75
N LYS A 398 -39.10 1.43 -2.40
CA LYS A 398 -40.40 1.59 -3.07
C LYS A 398 -41.00 2.98 -2.91
N GLU A 399 -40.66 3.70 -1.83
CA GLU A 399 -41.09 5.09 -1.60
C GLU A 399 -40.43 6.08 -2.58
N ARG A 400 -39.37 5.67 -3.29
CA ARG A 400 -38.61 6.50 -4.24
C ARG A 400 -39.15 6.44 -5.67
N MET A 401 -40.15 5.59 -5.95
CA MET A 401 -40.60 5.25 -7.30
C MET A 401 -41.05 6.46 -8.12
N ASP A 402 -41.74 7.41 -7.49
CA ASP A 402 -42.31 8.57 -8.18
C ASP A 402 -41.37 9.79 -8.15
N ARG A 403 -40.15 9.63 -7.61
CA ARG A 403 -39.12 10.66 -7.57
C ARG A 403 -38.25 10.58 -8.84
N LYS A 404 -37.78 11.74 -9.30
CA LYS A 404 -36.90 11.83 -10.46
C LYS A 404 -35.50 11.30 -10.15
N VAL A 405 -34.83 10.71 -11.15
CA VAL A 405 -33.49 10.14 -10.95
C VAL A 405 -32.48 11.23 -10.52
N ALA A 406 -32.52 12.43 -11.11
CA ALA A 406 -31.62 13.52 -10.71
C ALA A 406 -31.90 14.04 -9.29
N GLU A 407 -33.16 14.01 -8.85
CA GLU A 407 -33.54 14.37 -7.48
C GLU A 407 -33.00 13.33 -6.47
N LEU A 408 -33.14 12.04 -6.79
CA LEU A 408 -32.59 10.96 -5.97
C LEU A 408 -31.06 11.04 -5.86
N ALA A 409 -30.37 11.41 -6.94
CA ALA A 409 -28.93 11.64 -6.91
C ALA A 409 -28.55 12.80 -5.97
N ARG A 410 -29.32 13.90 -5.95
CA ARG A 410 -29.06 15.02 -5.02
C ARG A 410 -29.33 14.62 -3.57
N ASP A 411 -30.47 14.01 -3.29
CA ASP A 411 -30.94 13.86 -1.91
C ASP A 411 -30.38 12.62 -1.23
N VAL A 412 -30.30 11.51 -1.96
CA VAL A 412 -29.86 10.22 -1.41
C VAL A 412 -28.34 10.08 -1.52
N ALA A 413 -27.79 10.38 -2.69
CA ALA A 413 -26.33 10.32 -2.89
C ALA A 413 -25.62 11.59 -2.39
N LYS A 414 -26.36 12.63 -1.98
CA LYS A 414 -25.82 13.91 -1.49
C LYS A 414 -24.86 14.56 -2.49
N VAL A 415 -25.17 14.42 -3.77
CA VAL A 415 -24.32 14.88 -4.87
C VAL A 415 -24.72 16.29 -5.25
N ASP A 416 -23.74 17.18 -5.28
CA ASP A 416 -23.93 18.49 -5.89
C ASP A 416 -23.96 18.38 -7.42
N LEU A 417 -25.04 18.87 -8.03
CA LEU A 417 -25.23 18.86 -9.49
C LEU A 417 -25.08 20.29 -10.01
N PRO A 418 -23.86 20.72 -10.36
CA PRO A 418 -23.58 22.10 -10.72
C PRO A 418 -24.39 22.55 -11.95
N PRO A 419 -24.58 23.86 -12.17
CA PRO A 419 -25.37 24.39 -13.29
C PRO A 419 -24.95 23.86 -14.67
N GLY A 420 -23.65 23.63 -14.88
CA GLY A 420 -23.11 23.10 -16.14
C GLY A 420 -23.29 21.60 -16.35
N ARG A 421 -23.75 20.84 -15.34
CA ARG A 421 -24.01 19.40 -15.48
C ARG A 421 -25.43 19.17 -15.95
N ASN A 422 -25.56 18.51 -17.10
CA ASN A 422 -26.84 18.22 -17.76
C ASN A 422 -27.25 16.73 -17.72
N HIS A 423 -26.33 15.84 -17.37
CA HIS A 423 -26.60 14.42 -17.25
C HIS A 423 -25.89 13.77 -16.06
N LEU A 424 -26.39 12.60 -15.69
CA LEU A 424 -25.83 11.70 -14.69
C LEU A 424 -25.74 10.30 -15.28
N ASP A 425 -24.69 9.58 -14.93
CA ASP A 425 -24.50 8.19 -15.36
C ASP A 425 -24.87 7.26 -14.22
N VAL A 426 -25.75 6.30 -14.50
CA VAL A 426 -26.13 5.26 -13.55
C VAL A 426 -25.62 3.90 -14.01
N VAL A 427 -25.29 3.07 -13.03
CA VAL A 427 -24.97 1.66 -13.23
C VAL A 427 -26.19 0.86 -12.80
N VAL A 428 -26.59 -0.08 -13.64
CA VAL A 428 -27.81 -0.85 -13.45
C VAL A 428 -27.46 -2.32 -13.51
N ALA A 429 -27.92 -3.08 -12.51
CA ALA A 429 -27.90 -4.53 -12.53
C ALA A 429 -29.32 -5.02 -12.80
N CYS A 430 -29.44 -5.90 -13.79
CA CYS A 430 -30.71 -6.43 -14.26
C CYS A 430 -30.59 -7.87 -14.71
N GLU A 431 -31.72 -8.57 -14.65
CA GLU A 431 -31.91 -9.91 -15.19
C GLU A 431 -32.73 -9.86 -16.49
N ASP A 432 -32.61 -10.87 -17.34
CA ASP A 432 -33.52 -11.09 -18.46
C ASP A 432 -34.84 -11.74 -18.03
N ASP A 433 -35.68 -12.14 -19.00
CA ASP A 433 -36.96 -12.81 -18.74
C ASP A 433 -36.79 -14.26 -18.22
N GLU A 434 -35.56 -14.81 -18.27
CA GLU A 434 -35.21 -16.15 -17.79
C GLU A 434 -34.46 -16.10 -16.43
N ASP A 435 -34.51 -14.95 -15.75
CA ASP A 435 -33.82 -14.68 -14.48
C ASP A 435 -32.28 -14.82 -14.55
N ASN A 436 -31.67 -14.68 -15.74
CA ASN A 436 -30.22 -14.64 -15.88
C ASN A 436 -29.70 -13.21 -15.77
N ASP A 437 -28.62 -12.99 -15.01
CA ASP A 437 -27.92 -11.69 -14.97
C ASP A 437 -27.41 -11.28 -16.36
N VAL A 438 -27.72 -10.04 -16.75
CA VAL A 438 -27.30 -9.47 -18.04
C VAL A 438 -26.53 -8.17 -17.84
N ASP A 439 -25.31 -8.12 -18.37
CA ASP A 439 -24.52 -6.89 -18.46
C ASP A 439 -25.10 -5.97 -19.52
N ILE A 440 -25.58 -4.79 -19.11
CA ILE A 440 -26.16 -3.78 -20.00
C ILE A 440 -25.26 -2.55 -20.17
N PRO A 441 -25.43 -1.76 -21.24
CA PRO A 441 -24.72 -0.50 -21.42
C PRO A 441 -24.92 0.46 -20.26
N GLN A 442 -23.92 1.29 -19.98
CA GLN A 442 -24.07 2.38 -19.04
C GLN A 442 -25.21 3.31 -19.50
N ILE A 443 -26.02 3.78 -18.55
CA ILE A 443 -27.18 4.62 -18.86
C ILE A 443 -26.89 6.06 -18.42
N SER A 444 -26.95 6.99 -19.35
CA SER A 444 -26.86 8.43 -19.10
C SER A 444 -28.26 9.05 -19.08
N VAL A 445 -28.66 9.59 -17.94
CA VAL A 445 -29.90 10.32 -17.76
C VAL A 445 -29.64 11.81 -17.94
N TYR A 446 -30.13 12.37 -19.03
CA TYR A 446 -30.08 13.80 -19.33
C TYR A 446 -31.29 14.48 -18.69
N PHE A 447 -31.02 15.29 -17.67
CA PHE A 447 -32.02 15.97 -16.86
C PHE A 447 -32.12 17.48 -17.14
N ARG A 448 -31.28 18.02 -18.01
CA ARG A 448 -31.34 19.39 -18.55
C ARG A 448 -31.11 19.41 -20.05
#